data_AF-A0A1X7HGT1-F1
#
_entry.id   AF-A0A1X7HGT1-F1
#
_cell.length_a   1.000
_cell.length_b   1.000
_cell.length_c   1.000
_cell.angle_alpha   90.00
_cell.angle_beta   90.00
_cell.angle_gamma   90.00
#
_symmetry.space_group_name_H-M   'P 1'
#
loop_
_entity.id
_entity.type
_entity.pdbx_description
1 polymer ?
#
loop_
_entity_poly.entity_id
_entity_poly.type
_entity_poly.pdbx_seq_one_letter_code
_entity_poly.pdbx_strand_id
1 'polypeptide(L)'
;MRFPGEDTTGPAFQQLRGREGTRIRRLYTTHAQRTGVPWSRRDDKPTDAFAAGDDVDRLLSAADSALYGISHAAITGLGACPALGFVHTGDALSFVLDIAGLCKAEYTIPPAFGLAARGLASERDARTALRDAVVKGKLLPRIVADIKRLLVPEGTDLTDEDLGALWDDGDTVVSSGRNWSATDHLDIIPEPAEPDGPANGETAP
;
A
#
# COMPACT_ATOMS: atom_id res chain seq x y z
N MET A 1 -12.19 -3.99 5.03
CA MET A 1 -11.20 -3.15 4.30
C MET A 1 -11.73 -2.74 2.92
N ARG A 2 -12.27 -3.65 2.09
CA ARG A 2 -12.87 -3.29 0.79
C ARG A 2 -14.39 -3.41 0.69
N PHE A 3 -15.00 -4.50 1.17
CA PHE A 3 -16.46 -4.67 1.27
C PHE A 3 -16.88 -4.67 2.75
N PRO A 4 -17.06 -3.49 3.38
CA PRO A 4 -17.40 -3.43 4.80
C PRO A 4 -18.81 -4.00 5.05
N GLY A 5 -18.92 -4.96 5.96
CA GLY A 5 -20.21 -5.55 6.35
C GLY A 5 -20.82 -6.52 5.35
N GLU A 6 -20.09 -6.91 4.29
CA GLU A 6 -20.53 -7.90 3.32
C GLU A 6 -19.82 -9.23 3.55
N ASP A 7 -20.55 -10.34 3.48
CA ASP A 7 -19.95 -11.66 3.44
C ASP A 7 -19.29 -11.89 2.07
N THR A 8 -18.00 -12.21 2.11
CA THR A 8 -17.18 -12.53 0.93
C THR A 8 -16.78 -14.01 0.90
N THR A 9 -17.32 -14.85 1.79
CA THR A 9 -17.11 -16.30 1.77
C THR A 9 -17.96 -16.94 0.67
N GLY A 10 -17.33 -17.67 -0.25
CA GLY A 10 -18.00 -18.41 -1.33
C GLY A 10 -17.87 -17.84 -2.76
N PRO A 11 -17.98 -16.51 -3.01
CA PRO A 11 -17.78 -15.97 -4.34
C PRO A 11 -16.38 -16.20 -4.90
N ALA A 12 -16.30 -16.55 -6.19
CA ALA A 12 -15.02 -16.61 -6.89
C ALA A 12 -14.39 -15.21 -7.01
N PHE A 13 -13.05 -15.14 -7.09
CA PHE A 13 -12.33 -13.87 -7.24
C PHE A 13 -12.86 -12.97 -8.36
N GLN A 14 -13.23 -13.57 -9.51
CA GLN A 14 -13.84 -12.86 -10.65
C GLN A 14 -15.16 -12.16 -10.29
N GLN A 15 -15.99 -12.79 -9.44
CA GLN A 15 -17.27 -12.24 -9.00
C GLN A 15 -17.06 -11.07 -8.05
N LEU A 16 -16.09 -11.16 -7.14
CA LEU A 16 -15.71 -10.05 -6.25
C LEU A 16 -15.22 -8.84 -7.06
N ARG A 17 -14.41 -9.06 -8.11
CA ARG A 17 -14.02 -7.97 -9.05
C ARG A 17 -15.23 -7.36 -9.75
N GLY A 18 -16.19 -8.16 -10.20
CA GLY A 18 -17.43 -7.68 -10.81
C GLY A 18 -18.30 -6.83 -9.87
N ARG A 19 -18.39 -7.24 -8.60
CA ARG A 19 -19.08 -6.49 -7.53
C ARG A 19 -18.40 -5.14 -7.29
N GLU A 20 -17.07 -5.13 -7.18
CA GLU A 20 -16.31 -3.88 -7.00
C GLU A 20 -16.49 -2.94 -8.19
N GLY A 21 -16.43 -3.45 -9.42
CA GLY A 21 -16.68 -2.64 -10.62
C GLY A 21 -18.06 -1.98 -10.60
N THR A 22 -19.09 -2.71 -10.19
CA THR A 22 -20.45 -2.17 -10.02
C THR A 22 -20.51 -1.10 -8.93
N ARG A 23 -19.85 -1.33 -7.79
CA ARG A 23 -19.80 -0.38 -6.68
C ARG A 23 -19.15 0.94 -7.10
N ILE A 24 -18.01 0.87 -7.78
CA ILE A 24 -17.28 2.04 -8.26
C ILE A 24 -18.09 2.80 -9.31
N ARG A 25 -18.75 2.12 -10.26
CA ARG A 25 -19.63 2.78 -11.23
C ARG A 25 -20.78 3.54 -10.56
N ARG A 26 -21.44 2.92 -9.57
CA ARG A 26 -22.49 3.57 -8.79
C ARG A 26 -21.97 4.81 -8.05
N LEU A 27 -20.75 4.74 -7.53
CA LEU A 27 -20.12 5.87 -6.85
C LEU A 27 -19.89 7.05 -7.80
N TYR A 28 -19.37 6.79 -9.00
CA TYR A 28 -19.26 7.80 -10.05
C TYR A 28 -20.62 8.42 -10.40
N THR A 29 -21.64 7.61 -10.66
CA THR A 29 -23.01 8.09 -10.94
C THR A 29 -23.56 8.95 -9.80
N THR A 30 -23.35 8.53 -8.55
CA THR A 30 -23.82 9.27 -7.36
C THR A 30 -23.15 10.64 -7.27
N HIS A 31 -21.84 10.72 -7.50
CA HIS A 31 -21.15 12.00 -7.44
C HIS A 31 -21.43 12.90 -8.66
N ALA A 32 -21.62 12.33 -9.84
CA ALA A 32 -22.09 13.05 -11.03
C ALA A 32 -23.45 13.73 -10.75
N GLN A 33 -24.41 12.98 -10.20
CA GLN A 33 -25.72 13.51 -9.82
C GLN A 33 -25.61 14.58 -8.71
N ARG A 34 -24.80 14.32 -7.68
CA ARG A 34 -24.63 15.24 -6.55
C ARG A 34 -24.07 16.59 -6.98
N THR A 35 -23.19 16.62 -7.97
CA THR A 35 -22.50 17.84 -8.38
C THR A 35 -23.03 18.45 -9.67
N GLY A 36 -23.94 17.76 -10.37
CA GLY A 36 -24.44 18.18 -11.69
C GLY A 36 -23.42 18.05 -12.82
N VAL A 37 -22.25 17.44 -12.56
CA VAL A 37 -21.21 17.25 -13.56
C VAL A 37 -21.50 15.98 -14.37
N PRO A 38 -21.67 16.07 -15.69
CA PRO A 38 -21.91 14.89 -16.51
C PRO A 38 -20.67 13.99 -16.52
N TRP A 39 -20.88 12.69 -16.34
CA TRP A 39 -19.83 11.67 -16.43
C TRP A 39 -20.40 10.40 -17.03
N SER A 40 -19.72 9.86 -18.05
CA SER A 40 -20.17 8.68 -18.80
C SER A 40 -19.29 7.47 -18.51
N ARG A 41 -17.97 7.62 -18.67
CA ARG A 41 -16.97 6.58 -18.50
C ARG A 41 -15.63 7.22 -18.22
N ARG A 42 -14.79 6.53 -17.46
CA ARG A 42 -13.37 6.82 -17.35
C ARG A 42 -12.67 6.42 -18.65
N ASP A 43 -11.99 7.36 -19.30
CA ASP A 43 -11.05 7.07 -20.38
C ASP A 43 -9.62 7.17 -19.84
N ASP A 44 -8.87 6.07 -19.94
CA ASP A 44 -7.47 6.04 -19.52
C ASP A 44 -6.54 6.61 -20.60
N LYS A 45 -7.08 7.02 -21.77
CA LYS A 45 -6.36 7.72 -22.84
C LYS A 45 -7.19 8.89 -23.37
N PRO A 46 -7.01 10.12 -22.85
CA PRO A 46 -7.71 11.29 -23.38
C PRO A 46 -7.26 11.53 -24.83
N THR A 47 -8.15 11.33 -25.80
CA THR A 47 -7.92 11.67 -27.20
C THR A 47 -8.08 13.16 -27.48
N ASP A 48 -8.84 13.85 -26.63
CA ASP A 48 -8.92 15.30 -26.54
C ASP A 48 -8.68 15.67 -25.08
N ALA A 49 -7.96 16.75 -24.82
CA ALA A 49 -7.77 17.23 -23.46
C ALA A 49 -8.92 18.17 -23.05
N PHE A 50 -9.65 18.74 -24.01
CA PHE A 50 -10.57 19.85 -23.78
C PHE A 50 -12.03 19.50 -24.04
N ALA A 51 -12.39 18.21 -24.22
CA ALA A 51 -13.78 17.85 -24.42
C ALA A 51 -14.57 17.98 -23.11
N ALA A 52 -15.84 18.38 -23.21
CA ALA A 52 -16.72 18.51 -22.06
C ALA A 52 -16.88 17.15 -21.35
N GLY A 53 -16.34 17.04 -20.13
CA GLY A 53 -16.33 15.81 -19.34
C GLY A 53 -14.92 15.31 -18.99
N ASP A 54 -13.89 15.70 -19.77
CA ASP A 54 -12.50 15.28 -19.54
C ASP A 54 -11.89 15.90 -18.27
N ASP A 55 -12.44 17.02 -17.79
CA ASP A 55 -11.94 17.69 -16.59
C ASP A 55 -11.97 16.78 -15.37
N VAL A 56 -13.03 15.98 -15.21
CA VAL A 56 -13.13 15.01 -14.10
C VAL A 56 -12.05 13.94 -14.24
N ASP A 57 -11.87 13.38 -15.43
CA ASP A 57 -10.88 12.32 -15.66
C ASP A 57 -9.44 12.84 -15.54
N ARG A 58 -9.18 14.09 -15.93
CA ARG A 58 -7.91 14.79 -15.71
C ARG A 58 -7.64 14.98 -14.22
N LEU A 59 -8.62 15.49 -13.46
CA LEU A 59 -8.51 15.65 -12.01
C LEU A 59 -8.29 14.30 -11.32
N LEU A 60 -9.03 13.26 -11.72
CA LEU A 60 -8.88 11.90 -11.21
C LEU A 60 -7.49 11.34 -11.50
N SER A 61 -6.97 11.53 -12.71
CA SER A 61 -5.64 11.06 -13.10
C SER A 61 -4.55 11.75 -12.28
N ALA A 62 -4.65 13.07 -12.10
CA ALA A 62 -3.71 13.84 -11.29
C ALA A 62 -3.76 13.45 -9.80
N ALA A 63 -4.96 13.27 -9.25
CA ALA A 63 -5.14 12.83 -7.87
C ALA A 63 -4.70 11.37 -7.66
N ASP A 64 -5.07 10.46 -8.55
CA ASP A 64 -4.67 9.05 -8.46
C ASP A 64 -3.15 8.90 -8.56
N SER A 65 -2.48 9.63 -9.46
CA SER A 65 -1.01 9.65 -9.56
C SER A 65 -0.35 10.09 -8.25
N ALA A 66 -0.86 11.15 -7.61
CA ALA A 66 -0.36 11.59 -6.32
C ALA A 66 -0.64 10.57 -5.19
N LEU A 67 -1.80 9.91 -5.22
CA LEU A 67 -2.15 8.84 -4.28
C LEU A 67 -1.25 7.60 -4.47
N TYR A 68 -0.86 7.29 -5.70
CA TYR A 68 0.13 6.23 -5.98
C TYR A 68 1.48 6.57 -5.35
N GLY A 69 1.93 7.83 -5.45
CA GLY A 69 3.15 8.28 -4.77
C GLY A 69 3.10 8.10 -3.25
N ILE A 70 1.97 8.47 -2.62
CA ILE A 70 1.75 8.26 -1.18
C ILE A 70 1.78 6.77 -0.82
N SER A 71 1.09 5.95 -1.61
CA SER A 71 1.00 4.50 -1.38
C SER A 71 2.36 3.84 -1.56
N HIS A 72 3.09 4.18 -2.61
CA HIS A 72 4.45 3.70 -2.87
C HIS A 72 5.38 4.08 -1.72
N ALA A 73 5.37 5.34 -1.26
CA ALA A 73 6.20 5.79 -0.15
C ALA A 73 5.92 5.01 1.14
N ALA A 74 4.64 4.71 1.43
CA ALA A 74 4.28 3.90 2.58
C ALA A 74 4.74 2.43 2.45
N ILE A 75 4.57 1.83 1.25
CA ILE A 75 5.01 0.46 0.96
C ILE A 75 6.53 0.34 1.14
N THR A 76 7.31 1.18 0.47
CA THR A 76 8.77 1.13 0.57
C THR A 76 9.28 1.55 1.95
N GLY A 77 8.60 2.49 2.61
CA GLY A 77 8.94 2.91 3.97
C GLY A 77 8.74 1.82 5.01
N LEU A 78 7.90 0.82 4.73
CA LEU A 78 7.72 -0.38 5.55
C LEU A 78 8.62 -1.55 5.12
N GLY A 79 9.51 -1.36 4.15
CA GLY A 79 10.37 -2.42 3.61
C GLY A 79 9.64 -3.41 2.71
N ALA A 80 8.38 -3.17 2.34
CA ALA A 80 7.63 -4.04 1.44
C ALA A 80 7.97 -3.75 -0.04
N CYS A 81 7.77 -4.74 -0.92
CA CYS A 81 8.08 -4.64 -2.34
C CYS A 81 6.89 -4.09 -3.17
N PRO A 82 7.02 -2.94 -3.88
CA PRO A 82 5.95 -2.39 -4.72
C PRO A 82 5.49 -3.27 -5.87
N ALA A 83 6.33 -4.19 -6.35
CA ALA A 83 6.05 -5.04 -7.50
C ALA A 83 5.23 -6.30 -7.15
N LEU A 84 5.16 -6.68 -5.87
CA LEU A 84 4.48 -7.90 -5.42
C LEU A 84 3.01 -7.61 -5.06
N GLY A 85 2.20 -7.36 -6.09
CA GLY A 85 0.75 -7.18 -5.94
C GLY A 85 -0.01 -8.50 -5.83
N PHE A 86 -1.24 -8.40 -5.31
CA PHE A 86 -2.20 -9.48 -5.13
C PHE A 86 -3.32 -9.42 -6.18
N VAL A 87 -3.93 -8.24 -6.39
CA VAL A 87 -5.02 -8.06 -7.36
C VAL A 87 -4.47 -7.63 -8.71
N HIS A 88 -3.50 -6.71 -8.71
CA HIS A 88 -2.69 -6.38 -9.87
C HIS A 88 -1.41 -7.22 -9.85
N THR A 89 -0.94 -7.65 -11.02
CA THR A 89 0.24 -8.51 -11.17
C THR A 89 0.98 -8.17 -12.46
N GLY A 90 2.30 -8.35 -12.49
CA GLY A 90 3.11 -8.21 -13.70
C GLY A 90 3.63 -6.80 -13.99
N ASP A 91 3.36 -5.85 -13.10
CA ASP A 91 3.87 -4.47 -13.17
C ASP A 91 4.67 -4.11 -11.90
N ALA A 92 5.70 -3.25 -12.04
CA ALA A 92 6.54 -2.80 -10.94
C ALA A 92 5.77 -2.03 -9.83
N LEU A 93 4.56 -1.55 -10.12
CA LEU A 93 3.68 -0.83 -9.21
C LEU A 93 2.45 -1.64 -8.81
N SER A 94 2.43 -2.95 -9.06
CA SER A 94 1.26 -3.80 -8.81
C SER A 94 0.70 -3.64 -7.38
N PHE A 95 1.54 -3.70 -6.35
CA PHE A 95 1.10 -3.54 -4.97
C PHE A 95 0.67 -2.11 -4.64
N VAL A 96 1.28 -1.12 -5.30
CA VAL A 96 0.86 0.29 -5.19
C VAL A 96 -0.58 0.48 -5.68
N LEU A 97 -0.94 -0.16 -6.79
CA LEU A 97 -2.29 -0.10 -7.35
C LEU A 97 -3.31 -0.79 -6.44
N ASP A 98 -2.93 -1.89 -5.79
CA ASP A 98 -3.78 -2.60 -4.82
C ASP A 98 -4.13 -1.71 -3.62
N ILE A 99 -3.09 -1.13 -2.98
CA ILE A 99 -3.25 -0.26 -1.82
C ILE A 99 -3.99 1.03 -2.17
N ALA A 100 -3.60 1.70 -3.26
CA ALA A 100 -4.28 2.91 -3.70
C ALA A 100 -5.77 2.64 -3.99
N GLY A 101 -6.07 1.47 -4.56
CA GLY A 101 -7.44 1.05 -4.83
C GLY A 101 -8.35 1.02 -3.58
N LEU A 102 -7.79 0.83 -2.38
CA LEU A 102 -8.55 0.88 -1.13
C LEU A 102 -8.98 2.29 -0.74
N CYS A 103 -8.30 3.31 -1.28
CA CYS A 103 -8.44 4.70 -0.85
C CYS A 103 -9.18 5.57 -1.88
N LYS A 104 -9.12 5.25 -3.18
CA LYS A 104 -9.67 6.08 -4.27
C LYS A 104 -11.12 6.51 -4.07
N ALA A 105 -11.97 5.59 -3.61
CA ALA A 105 -13.39 5.84 -3.41
C ALA A 105 -13.67 6.98 -2.42
N GLU A 106 -12.79 7.17 -1.44
CA GLU A 106 -12.94 8.17 -0.39
C GLU A 106 -12.13 9.45 -0.68
N TYR A 107 -10.95 9.31 -1.30
CA TYR A 107 -9.95 10.38 -1.36
C TYR A 107 -9.76 11.03 -2.73
N THR A 108 -10.14 10.37 -3.84
CA THR A 108 -9.93 10.94 -5.19
C THR A 108 -11.25 11.21 -5.91
N ILE A 109 -12.21 10.28 -5.84
CA ILE A 109 -13.48 10.42 -6.57
C ILE A 109 -14.32 11.61 -6.07
N PRO A 110 -14.71 11.73 -4.78
CA PRO A 110 -15.56 12.83 -4.35
C PRO A 110 -14.93 14.23 -4.57
N PRO A 111 -13.62 14.45 -4.29
CA PRO A 111 -12.97 15.73 -4.56
C PRO A 111 -12.90 16.09 -6.04
N ALA A 112 -12.62 15.14 -6.93
CA ALA A 112 -12.54 15.42 -8.38
C ALA A 112 -13.87 15.97 -8.92
N PHE A 113 -14.99 15.34 -8.59
CA PHE A 113 -16.32 15.86 -8.97
C PHE A 113 -16.62 17.22 -8.34
N GLY A 114 -16.20 17.44 -7.09
CA GLY A 114 -16.40 18.72 -6.40
C GLY A 114 -15.59 19.87 -7.01
N LEU A 115 -14.38 19.59 -7.49
CA LEU A 115 -13.54 20.58 -8.19
C LEU A 115 -14.09 20.89 -9.58
N ALA A 116 -14.45 19.87 -10.37
CA ALA A 116 -15.02 20.06 -11.69
C ALA A 116 -16.31 20.90 -11.64
N ALA A 117 -17.17 20.68 -10.65
CA ALA A 117 -18.40 21.46 -10.45
C ALA A 117 -18.15 22.95 -10.13
N ARG A 118 -16.95 23.28 -9.65
CA ARG A 118 -16.50 24.66 -9.42
C ARG A 118 -15.78 25.25 -10.64
N GLY A 119 -15.72 24.53 -11.76
CA GLY A 119 -14.96 24.92 -12.95
C GLY A 119 -13.44 24.84 -12.76
N LEU A 120 -12.96 24.05 -11.79
CA LEU A 120 -11.53 23.81 -11.57
C LEU A 120 -11.13 22.48 -12.19
N ALA A 121 -10.04 22.47 -12.96
CA ALA A 121 -9.57 21.29 -13.69
C ALA A 121 -8.03 21.15 -13.70
N SER A 122 -7.30 22.00 -12.97
CA SER A 122 -5.83 21.93 -13.00
C SER A 122 -5.31 20.76 -12.16
N GLU A 123 -4.14 20.22 -12.53
CA GLU A 123 -3.48 19.21 -11.70
C GLU A 123 -3.18 19.72 -10.28
N ARG A 124 -2.89 21.02 -10.16
CA ARG A 124 -2.63 21.66 -8.87
C ARG A 124 -3.86 21.59 -7.98
N ASP A 125 -5.05 21.83 -8.52
CA ASP A 125 -6.31 21.76 -7.77
C ASP A 125 -6.54 20.35 -7.24
N ALA A 126 -6.37 19.33 -8.10
CA ALA A 126 -6.48 17.93 -7.73
C ALA A 126 -5.52 17.53 -6.61
N ARG A 127 -4.22 17.85 -6.75
CA ARG A 127 -3.19 17.51 -5.76
C ARG A 127 -3.40 18.25 -4.44
N THR A 128 -3.83 19.51 -4.49
CA THR A 128 -4.13 20.31 -3.29
C THR A 128 -5.31 19.73 -2.53
N ALA A 129 -6.41 19.43 -3.24
CA ALA A 129 -7.60 18.82 -2.63
C ALA A 129 -7.31 17.44 -2.04
N LEU A 130 -6.53 16.60 -2.75
CA LEU A 130 -6.08 15.31 -2.23
C LEU A 130 -5.26 15.48 -0.96
N ARG A 131 -4.26 16.37 -0.96
CA ARG A 131 -3.41 16.64 0.20
C ARG A 131 -4.26 17.03 1.42
N ASP A 132 -5.19 17.95 1.23
CA ASP A 132 -6.04 18.43 2.32
C ASP A 132 -6.97 17.31 2.84
N ALA A 133 -7.49 16.47 1.95
CA ALA A 133 -8.27 15.27 2.32
C ALA A 133 -7.42 14.25 3.08
N VAL A 134 -6.20 13.96 2.61
CA VAL A 134 -5.24 13.03 3.23
C VAL A 134 -4.88 13.46 4.64
N VAL A 135 -4.60 14.75 4.84
CA VAL A 135 -4.26 15.31 6.16
C VAL A 135 -5.48 15.23 7.09
N LYS A 136 -6.64 15.70 6.63
CA LYS A 136 -7.88 15.69 7.44
C LYS A 136 -8.30 14.27 7.83
N GLY A 137 -8.17 13.31 6.90
CA GLY A 137 -8.54 11.92 7.09
C GLY A 137 -7.46 11.05 7.73
N LYS A 138 -6.26 11.59 7.99
CA LYS A 138 -5.09 10.84 8.49
C LYS A 138 -4.82 9.58 7.66
N LEU A 139 -4.79 9.71 6.34
CA LEU A 139 -4.72 8.57 5.44
C LEU A 139 -3.42 7.76 5.60
N LEU A 140 -2.27 8.41 5.82
CA LEU A 140 -0.99 7.71 5.87
C LEU A 140 -0.93 6.68 7.02
N PRO A 141 -1.30 7.01 8.29
CA PRO A 141 -1.44 6.00 9.34
C PRO A 141 -2.38 4.84 8.97
N ARG A 142 -3.49 5.11 8.28
CA ARG A 142 -4.42 4.07 7.82
C ARG A 142 -3.77 3.15 6.79
N ILE A 143 -3.07 3.70 5.79
CA ILE A 143 -2.36 2.91 4.78
C ILE A 143 -1.33 2.00 5.45
N VAL A 144 -0.55 2.52 6.41
CA VAL A 144 0.42 1.74 7.16
C VAL A 144 -0.25 0.59 7.92
N ALA A 145 -1.35 0.87 8.63
CA ALA A 145 -2.10 -0.16 9.35
C ALA A 145 -2.70 -1.21 8.41
N ASP A 146 -3.22 -0.79 7.25
CA ASP A 146 -3.77 -1.70 6.25
C ASP A 146 -2.69 -2.60 5.64
N ILE A 147 -1.51 -2.07 5.30
CA ILE A 147 -0.37 -2.86 4.80
C ILE A 147 0.06 -3.89 5.86
N LYS A 148 0.25 -3.46 7.11
CA LYS A 148 0.64 -4.37 8.20
C LYS A 148 -0.39 -5.49 8.38
N ARG A 149 -1.68 -5.17 8.39
CA ARG A 149 -2.74 -6.18 8.49
C ARG A 149 -2.78 -7.15 7.30
N LEU A 150 -2.37 -6.72 6.11
CA LEU A 150 -2.34 -7.58 4.92
C LEU A 150 -1.14 -8.52 4.91
N LEU A 151 0.03 -8.05 5.38
CA LEU A 151 1.29 -8.77 5.23
C LEU A 151 1.71 -9.52 6.49
N VAL A 152 1.28 -9.08 7.66
CA VAL A 152 1.70 -9.62 8.96
C VAL A 152 0.54 -10.43 9.55
N PRO A 153 0.68 -11.75 9.68
CA PRO A 153 -0.32 -12.58 10.35
C PRO A 153 -0.56 -12.11 11.79
N GLU A 154 -1.78 -12.33 12.29
CA GLU A 154 -2.08 -12.03 13.69
C GLU A 154 -1.19 -12.87 14.63
N GLY A 155 -0.63 -12.21 15.64
CA GLY A 155 0.27 -12.86 16.62
C GLY A 155 1.71 -13.02 16.15
N THR A 156 2.07 -12.54 14.96
CA THR A 156 3.47 -12.46 14.54
C THR A 156 4.17 -11.32 15.28
N ASP A 157 5.18 -11.66 16.07
CA ASP A 157 6.13 -10.69 16.61
C ASP A 157 7.20 -10.43 15.56
N LEU A 158 7.27 -9.20 15.05
CA LEU A 158 8.33 -8.79 14.14
C LEU A 158 9.50 -8.37 15.01
N THR A 159 10.45 -9.28 15.21
CA THR A 159 11.67 -8.99 15.95
C THR A 159 12.53 -8.00 15.15
N ASP A 160 12.96 -6.92 15.79
CA ASP A 160 13.91 -5.94 15.24
C ASP A 160 15.36 -6.45 15.39
N GLU A 161 15.57 -7.77 15.29
CA GLU A 161 16.89 -8.37 15.40
C GLU A 161 17.55 -8.42 14.01
N ASP A 162 18.73 -7.80 13.92
CA ASP A 162 19.57 -7.83 12.73
C ASP A 162 20.24 -9.21 12.62
N LEU A 163 19.47 -10.21 12.19
CA LEU A 163 19.95 -11.58 12.01
C LEU A 163 20.67 -11.70 10.68
N GLY A 164 21.94 -11.29 10.66
CA GLY A 164 22.84 -11.72 9.59
C GLY A 164 22.92 -13.25 9.58
N ALA A 165 22.32 -13.91 8.61
CA ALA A 165 22.25 -15.36 8.54
C ALA A 165 22.53 -15.91 7.13
N LEU A 166 22.97 -17.17 7.08
CA LEU A 166 23.15 -17.95 5.85
C LEU A 166 22.10 -19.06 5.81
N TRP A 167 21.45 -19.22 4.67
CA TRP A 167 20.46 -20.26 4.43
C TRP A 167 21.09 -21.42 3.65
N ASP A 168 20.85 -22.65 4.10
CA ASP A 168 21.25 -23.91 3.46
C ASP A 168 20.02 -24.72 3.03
N ASP A 169 20.19 -25.60 2.04
CA ASP A 169 19.13 -26.36 1.35
C ASP A 169 18.30 -27.25 2.30
N GLY A 170 18.79 -27.54 3.51
CA GLY A 170 18.14 -28.37 4.51
C GLY A 170 17.20 -27.65 5.48
N ASP A 171 16.65 -26.48 5.12
CA ASP A 171 15.90 -25.59 6.03
C ASP A 171 16.71 -25.17 7.28
N THR A 172 18.05 -25.19 7.17
CA THR A 172 18.91 -24.73 8.26
C THR A 172 19.35 -23.29 8.00
N VAL A 173 19.29 -22.49 9.06
CA VAL A 173 19.74 -21.10 9.07
C VAL A 173 20.90 -21.03 10.06
N VAL A 174 22.09 -20.65 9.59
CA VAL A 174 23.28 -20.52 10.42
C VAL A 174 23.72 -19.06 10.52
N SER A 175 24.45 -18.71 11.57
CA SER A 175 24.95 -17.34 11.76
C SER A 175 25.91 -16.94 10.64
N SER A 176 25.71 -15.74 10.08
CA SER A 176 26.68 -15.11 9.19
C SER A 176 27.92 -14.59 9.96
N GLY A 177 28.95 -14.13 9.25
CA GLY A 177 30.15 -13.55 9.86
C GLY A 177 31.12 -14.56 10.47
N ARG A 178 30.82 -15.86 10.40
CA ARG A 178 31.69 -16.96 10.85
C ARG A 178 32.34 -17.67 9.65
N ASN A 179 33.61 -18.01 9.79
CA ASN A 179 34.27 -18.96 8.89
C ASN A 179 33.82 -20.38 9.22
N TRP A 180 33.14 -21.04 8.28
CA TRP A 180 32.66 -22.42 8.42
C TRP A 180 33.64 -23.47 7.87
N SER A 181 34.80 -23.05 7.36
CA SER A 181 35.82 -23.97 6.88
C SER A 181 36.54 -24.66 8.05
N ALA A 182 36.90 -25.93 7.87
CA ALA A 182 37.69 -26.69 8.84
C ALA A 182 39.20 -26.38 8.81
N THR A 183 39.64 -25.49 7.92
CA THR A 183 41.05 -25.17 7.68
C THR A 183 41.23 -23.67 7.86
N ASP A 184 41.81 -23.22 8.97
CA ASP A 184 42.02 -21.79 9.22
C ASP A 184 42.94 -21.20 8.15
N HIS A 185 42.43 -20.24 7.39
CA HIS A 185 43.28 -19.40 6.56
C HIS A 185 43.35 -17.96 7.06
N LEU A 186 42.32 -17.36 7.66
CA LEU A 186 42.38 -16.00 8.24
C LEU A 186 41.23 -15.75 9.23
N ASP A 187 41.52 -15.61 10.53
CA ASP A 187 40.60 -15.04 11.52
C ASP A 187 40.76 -13.51 11.53
N ILE A 188 39.82 -12.80 10.92
CA ILE A 188 39.83 -11.32 10.87
C ILE A 188 38.83 -10.70 11.86
N ILE A 189 37.91 -11.49 12.43
CA ILE A 189 36.86 -11.00 13.33
C ILE A 189 36.96 -11.75 14.66
N PRO A 190 37.22 -11.06 15.80
CA PRO A 190 37.18 -11.67 17.12
C PRO A 190 35.80 -12.29 17.40
N GLU A 191 35.75 -13.41 18.12
CA GLU A 191 34.48 -13.98 18.58
C GLU A 191 33.70 -12.93 19.40
N PRO A 192 32.40 -12.74 19.13
CA PRO A 192 31.57 -11.89 19.97
C PRO A 192 31.56 -12.47 21.40
N ALA A 193 31.73 -11.61 22.39
CA ALA A 193 31.68 -12.01 23.80
C ALA A 193 30.34 -12.70 24.09
N GLU A 194 30.38 -13.86 24.76
CA GLU A 194 29.16 -14.54 25.19
C GLU A 194 28.32 -13.59 26.06
N PRO A 195 26.98 -13.58 25.90
CA PRO A 195 26.13 -12.81 26.79
C PRO A 195 26.32 -13.31 28.22
N ASP A 196 26.63 -12.40 29.14
CA ASP A 196 26.76 -12.69 30.57
C ASP A 196 25.55 -13.52 31.04
N GLY A 197 25.82 -14.78 31.42
CA GLY A 197 24.82 -15.67 31.99
C GLY A 197 24.19 -15.08 33.26
N PRO A 198 22.99 -15.53 33.66
CA PRO A 198 22.29 -14.94 34.80
C PRO A 198 23.14 -15.02 36.06
N ALA A 199 23.32 -13.86 36.70
CA ALA A 199 23.97 -13.73 38.00
C ALA A 199 23.26 -14.61 39.02
N ASN A 200 23.83 -15.78 39.30
CA ASN A 200 23.34 -16.69 40.32
C ASN A 200 23.48 -16.06 41.71
N GLY A 201 22.34 -15.61 42.23
CA GLY A 201 21.85 -15.90 43.58
C GLY A 201 22.80 -15.68 44.75
N GLU A 202 22.50 -14.62 45.52
CA GLU A 202 22.83 -14.50 46.94
C GLU A 202 22.65 -15.83 47.69
N THR A 203 23.70 -16.26 48.37
CA THR A 203 23.59 -17.21 49.48
C THR A 203 23.77 -16.44 50.79
N ALA A 204 22.66 -16.25 51.51
CA ALA A 204 22.66 -15.84 52.91
C ALA A 204 23.09 -17.03 53.79
N PRO A 205 23.75 -16.74 54.92
CA PRO A 205 23.08 -16.97 56.20
C PRO A 205 22.89 -15.71 57.04
#